data_AF-A0A836CFP2-F1
#
_entry.id   AF-A0A836CFP2-F1
#
_cell.length_a   1.000
_cell.length_b   1.000
_cell.length_c   1.000
_cell.angle_alpha   90.00
_cell.angle_beta   90.00
_cell.angle_gamma   90.00
#
_symmetry.space_group_name_H-M   'P 1'
#
loop_
_entity.id
_entity.type
_entity.pdbx_description
1 polymer ?
#
loop_
_entity_poly.entity_id
_entity_poly.type
_entity_poly.pdbx_seq_one_letter_code
_entity_poly.pdbx_strand_id
1 'polypeptide(L)'
;MLLHGLLVEHRTDFDVVVLVTPEISPAERALFMQAGAIVTEVEKFTIPNPDWPAYNDVATKLHVWTLLQYSRIVYLDSDIVVCSQPTQSSMRARWDPVSVQYWIRGKMENARVFATPASLWYSPT
;
A
#
# COMPACT_ATOMS: atom_id res chain seq x y z
N MET A 1 -14.40 -10.56 3.74
CA MET A 1 -14.64 -9.12 3.54
C MET A 1 -14.02 -8.35 4.70
N LEU A 2 -12.84 -7.76 4.53
CA LEU A 2 -12.15 -6.97 5.58
C LEU A 2 -12.21 -5.44 5.29
N LEU A 3 -12.40 -5.06 4.02
CA LEU A 3 -12.57 -3.67 3.56
C LEU A 3 -13.88 -3.00 4.02
N HIS A 4 -14.86 -3.78 4.52
CA HIS A 4 -16.18 -3.29 4.89
C HIS A 4 -16.14 -2.25 6.01
N GLY A 5 -15.30 -2.47 7.04
CA GLY A 5 -15.25 -1.58 8.22
C GLY A 5 -14.80 -0.16 7.89
N LEU A 6 -13.78 -0.01 7.03
CA LEU A 6 -13.27 1.31 6.63
C LEU A 6 -14.29 2.10 5.80
N LEU A 7 -14.92 1.41 4.84
CA LEU A 7 -15.78 2.01 3.83
C LEU A 7 -17.21 2.24 4.30
N VAL A 8 -17.78 1.28 5.02
CA VAL A 8 -19.21 1.24 5.32
C VAL A 8 -19.49 1.66 6.76
N GLU A 9 -18.70 1.17 7.72
CA GLU A 9 -18.99 1.40 9.15
C GLU A 9 -18.43 2.74 9.64
N HIS A 10 -17.24 3.11 9.18
CA HIS A 10 -16.53 4.22 9.77
C HIS A 10 -16.74 5.56 9.05
N ARG A 11 -17.03 5.60 7.74
CA ARG A 11 -17.20 6.84 6.95
C ARG A 11 -16.02 7.80 7.09
N THR A 12 -15.08 7.70 6.15
CA THR A 12 -13.93 8.60 6.03
C THR A 12 -14.24 9.74 5.05
N ASP A 13 -13.70 10.94 5.30
CA ASP A 13 -13.74 12.06 4.34
C ASP A 13 -12.70 11.93 3.22
N PHE A 14 -11.81 10.94 3.32
CA PHE A 14 -10.79 10.65 2.32
C PHE A 14 -11.29 9.64 1.29
N ASP A 15 -10.86 9.81 0.04
CA ASP A 15 -11.01 8.80 -1.00
C ASP A 15 -10.42 7.47 -0.55
N VAL A 16 -11.19 6.40 -0.69
CA VAL A 16 -10.71 5.04 -0.50
C VAL A 16 -10.51 4.42 -1.87
N VAL A 17 -9.25 4.21 -2.24
CA VAL A 17 -8.86 3.63 -3.53
C VAL A 17 -8.52 2.16 -3.33
N VAL A 18 -9.09 1.29 -4.17
CA VAL A 18 -8.76 -0.13 -4.23
C VAL A 18 -8.09 -0.42 -5.56
N LEU A 19 -6.80 -0.79 -5.49
CA LEU A 19 -6.07 -1.28 -6.65
C LEU A 19 -6.44 -2.74 -6.89
N VAL A 20 -6.87 -3.06 -8.11
CA VAL A 20 -7.22 -4.43 -8.51
C VAL A 20 -6.43 -4.85 -9.74
N THR A 21 -6.11 -6.13 -9.85
CA THR A 21 -5.52 -6.70 -11.06
C THR A 21 -6.62 -7.28 -11.98
N PRO A 22 -6.31 -7.58 -13.26
CA PRO A 22 -7.29 -8.10 -14.22
C PRO A 22 -8.01 -9.38 -13.77
N GLU A 23 -7.40 -10.17 -12.89
CA GLU A 23 -7.97 -11.43 -12.41
C GLU A 23 -9.16 -11.25 -11.44
N ILE A 24 -9.32 -10.06 -10.85
CA ILE A 24 -10.47 -9.77 -9.99
C ILE A 24 -11.74 -9.63 -10.83
N SER A 25 -12.77 -10.38 -10.48
CA SER A 25 -13.99 -10.45 -11.29
C SER A 25 -14.78 -9.12 -11.33
N PRO A 26 -15.56 -8.87 -12.38
CA PRO A 26 -16.44 -7.70 -12.44
C PRO A 26 -17.42 -7.60 -11.26
N ALA A 27 -17.90 -8.75 -10.76
CA ALA A 27 -18.80 -8.81 -9.62
C ALA A 27 -18.12 -8.34 -8.33
N GLU A 28 -16.89 -8.77 -8.07
CA GLU A 28 -16.12 -8.33 -6.90
C GLU A 28 -15.78 -6.84 -6.96
N ARG A 29 -15.40 -6.34 -8.14
CA ARG A 29 -15.16 -4.91 -8.37
C ARG A 29 -16.42 -4.08 -8.08
N ALA A 30 -17.57 -4.55 -8.53
CA ALA A 30 -18.84 -3.89 -8.26
C ALA A 30 -19.15 -3.82 -6.75
N LEU A 31 -18.80 -4.84 -5.97
CA LEU A 31 -18.96 -4.82 -4.51
C LEU A 31 -18.09 -3.74 -3.85
N PHE A 32 -16.85 -3.56 -4.31
CA PHE A 32 -15.99 -2.47 -3.81
C PHE A 32 -16.56 -1.09 -4.16
N MET A 33 -17.04 -0.91 -5.38
CA MET A 33 -17.65 0.35 -5.81
C MET A 33 -18.95 0.64 -5.04
N GLN A 34 -19.80 -0.36 -4.81
CA GLN A 34 -21.01 -0.23 -3.99
C GLN A 34 -20.70 0.15 -2.54
N ALA A 35 -19.56 -0.30 -2.02
CA ALA A 35 -19.07 0.12 -0.71
C ALA A 35 -18.50 1.56 -0.70
N GLY A 36 -18.43 2.24 -1.85
CA GLY A 36 -17.93 3.61 -1.97
C GLY A 36 -16.44 3.72 -2.28
N ALA A 37 -15.77 2.62 -2.63
CA ALA A 37 -14.38 2.67 -3.08
C ALA A 37 -14.26 3.12 -4.54
N ILE A 38 -13.18 3.84 -4.83
CA ILE A 38 -12.70 4.08 -6.19
C ILE A 38 -11.86 2.86 -6.60
N VAL A 39 -12.36 2.07 -7.54
CA VAL A 39 -11.63 0.90 -8.07
C VAL A 39 -10.73 1.35 -9.21
N THR A 40 -9.43 1.08 -9.10
CA THR A 40 -8.44 1.36 -10.15
C THR A 40 -7.79 0.05 -10.57
N GLU A 41 -7.94 -0.32 -11.83
CA GLU A 41 -7.23 -1.48 -12.38
C GLU A 41 -5.75 -1.14 -12.60
N VAL A 42 -4.88 -2.06 -12.20
CA VAL A 42 -3.44 -1.98 -12.43
C VAL A 42 -2.95 -3.28 -13.06
N GLU A 43 -1.89 -3.18 -13.87
CA GLU A 43 -1.26 -4.37 -14.43
C GLU A 43 -0.60 -5.19 -13.33
N LYS A 44 -0.66 -6.52 -13.45
CA LYS A 44 0.10 -7.39 -12.56
C LYS A 44 1.58 -7.27 -12.89
N PHE A 45 2.38 -6.82 -11.92
CA PHE A 45 3.81 -6.67 -12.13
C PHE A 45 4.47 -8.04 -12.24
N THR A 46 5.20 -8.28 -13.33
CA THR A 46 5.98 -9.49 -13.52
C THR A 46 7.46 -9.15 -13.40
N ILE A 47 8.10 -9.66 -12.35
CA ILE A 47 9.54 -9.50 -12.17
C ILE A 47 10.26 -10.32 -13.26
N PRO A 48 11.18 -9.71 -14.02
CA PRO A 48 11.89 -10.39 -15.12
C PRO A 48 12.78 -11.55 -14.67
N ASN A 49 13.00 -11.70 -13.36
CA ASN A 49 13.72 -12.82 -12.77
C ASN A 49 12.77 -14.00 -12.53
N PRO A 50 12.91 -15.12 -13.27
CA PRO A 50 12.04 -16.29 -13.14
C PRO A 50 12.14 -16.99 -11.79
N ASP A 51 13.18 -16.74 -11.00
CA ASP A 51 13.35 -17.32 -9.67
C ASP A 51 12.51 -16.60 -8.61
N TRP A 52 11.95 -15.42 -8.92
CA TRP A 52 11.30 -14.52 -7.96
C TRP A 52 9.80 -14.26 -8.20
N PRO A 53 8.99 -15.24 -8.67
CA PRO A 53 7.57 -15.00 -8.97
C PRO A 53 6.77 -14.64 -7.70
N ALA A 54 7.23 -15.07 -6.53
CA ALA A 54 6.61 -14.73 -5.24
C ALA A 54 6.62 -13.22 -4.93
N TYR A 55 7.53 -12.47 -5.54
CA TYR A 55 7.63 -11.02 -5.34
C TYR A 55 6.77 -10.22 -6.33
N ASN A 56 6.13 -10.87 -7.32
CA ASN A 56 5.26 -10.20 -8.29
C ASN A 56 4.11 -9.47 -7.60
N ASP A 57 3.47 -10.11 -6.62
CA ASP A 57 2.37 -9.48 -5.88
C ASP A 57 2.88 -8.32 -5.02
N VAL A 58 4.07 -8.45 -4.41
CA VAL A 58 4.72 -7.36 -3.65
C VAL A 58 5.06 -6.18 -4.57
N ALA A 59 5.60 -6.44 -5.76
CA ALA A 59 5.91 -5.42 -6.75
C ALA A 59 4.65 -4.76 -7.31
N THR A 60 3.56 -5.51 -7.46
CA THR A 60 2.26 -4.97 -7.90
C THR A 60 1.70 -3.95 -6.91
N LYS A 61 1.94 -4.12 -5.60
CA LYS A 61 1.54 -3.13 -4.57
C LYS A 61 2.17 -1.75 -4.79
N LEU A 62 3.34 -1.70 -5.44
CA LEU A 62 4.09 -0.48 -5.67
C LEU A 62 3.40 0.47 -6.66
N HIS A 63 2.35 0.02 -7.37
CA HIS A 63 1.46 0.90 -8.13
C HIS A 63 0.79 1.98 -7.27
N VAL A 64 0.80 1.86 -5.94
CA VAL A 64 0.33 2.94 -5.07
C VAL A 64 1.11 4.26 -5.30
N TRP A 65 2.38 4.20 -5.71
CA TRP A 65 3.17 5.40 -6.05
C TRP A 65 2.83 6.02 -7.41
N THR A 66 2.04 5.35 -8.25
CA THR A 66 1.57 5.93 -9.52
C THR A 66 0.28 6.73 -9.35
N LEU A 67 -0.28 6.80 -8.14
CA LEU A 67 -1.47 7.59 -7.82
C LEU A 67 -1.13 9.09 -7.66
N LEU A 68 -0.63 9.69 -8.74
CA LEU A 68 -0.09 11.05 -8.77
C LEU A 68 -1.12 12.15 -8.50
N GLN A 69 -2.42 11.83 -8.58
CA GLN A 69 -3.49 12.75 -8.19
C GLN A 69 -3.55 13.02 -6.68
N TYR A 70 -2.89 12.19 -5.86
CA TYR A 70 -2.82 12.37 -4.41
C TYR A 70 -1.45 12.87 -3.98
N SER A 71 -1.44 13.93 -3.18
CA SER A 71 -0.21 14.44 -2.56
C SER A 71 0.31 13.54 -1.44
N ARG A 72 -0.56 12.74 -0.82
CA ARG A 72 -0.26 11.81 0.28
C ARG A 72 -1.23 10.64 0.23
N ILE A 73 -0.73 9.47 0.62
CA ILE A 73 -1.47 8.22 0.62
C ILE A 73 -1.22 7.48 1.95
N VAL A 74 -2.25 6.81 2.45
CA VAL A 74 -2.10 5.79 3.49
C VAL A 74 -2.37 4.45 2.82
N TYR A 75 -1.33 3.63 2.72
CA TYR A 75 -1.46 2.28 2.19
C TYR A 75 -1.90 1.33 3.31
N LEU A 76 -2.92 0.53 3.05
CA LEU A 76 -3.39 -0.53 3.93
C LEU A 76 -3.39 -1.84 3.13
N ASP A 77 -2.77 -2.88 3.70
CA ASP A 77 -2.93 -4.23 3.15
C ASP A 77 -4.38 -4.71 3.33
N SER A 78 -4.82 -5.61 2.42
CA SER A 78 -6.20 -6.09 2.39
C SER A 78 -6.60 -6.98 3.58
N ASP A 79 -5.62 -7.44 4.35
CA ASP A 79 -5.76 -8.21 5.57
C ASP A 79 -5.81 -7.35 6.85
N ILE A 80 -5.69 -6.02 6.71
CA ILE A 80 -5.80 -5.09 7.82
C ILE A 80 -7.28 -4.81 8.14
N VAL A 81 -7.61 -4.89 9.43
CA VAL A 81 -8.89 -4.42 9.97
C VAL A 81 -8.67 -3.12 10.72
N VAL A 82 -9.44 -2.09 10.38
CA VAL A 82 -9.44 -0.82 11.10
C VAL A 82 -10.45 -0.91 12.23
N CYS A 83 -9.96 -0.97 13.47
CA CYS A 83 -10.80 -1.16 14.66
C CYS A 83 -11.28 0.15 15.32
N SER A 84 -10.75 1.30 14.89
CA SER A 84 -11.11 2.61 15.43
C SER A 84 -10.78 3.70 14.43
N GLN A 85 -11.62 4.71 14.29
CA GLN A 85 -11.27 5.89 13.49
C GLN A 85 -10.27 6.77 14.23
N PRO A 86 -9.10 7.03 13.64
CA PRO A 86 -8.34 8.20 14.01
C PRO A 86 -9.15 9.43 13.58
N THR A 87 -9.38 10.39 14.46
CA THR A 87 -9.91 11.69 14.04
C THR A 87 -8.96 12.34 13.03
N GLN A 88 -9.47 13.12 12.07
CA GLN A 88 -8.64 13.81 11.06
C GLN A 88 -7.50 14.63 11.70
N SER A 89 -7.77 15.23 12.86
CA SER A 89 -6.81 15.94 13.71
C SER A 89 -5.73 15.01 14.29
N SER A 90 -6.07 13.80 14.71
CA SER A 90 -5.10 12.80 15.19
C SER A 90 -4.21 12.24 14.08
N MET A 91 -4.74 12.06 12.86
CA MET A 91 -3.90 11.71 11.71
C MET A 91 -2.92 12.84 11.41
N ARG A 92 -3.41 14.06 11.22
CA ARG A 92 -2.54 15.21 10.91
C ARG A 92 -1.45 15.43 11.97
N ALA A 93 -1.76 15.23 13.25
CA ALA A 93 -0.78 15.37 14.34
C ALA A 93 0.29 14.26 14.35
N ARG A 94 -0.08 13.01 14.06
CA ARG A 94 0.89 11.89 13.97
C ARG A 94 1.79 11.97 12.73
N TRP A 95 1.34 12.66 11.68
CA TRP A 95 2.03 12.77 10.39
C TRP A 95 2.89 14.04 10.26
N ASP A 96 3.26 14.66 11.38
CA ASP A 96 4.37 15.62 11.45
C ASP A 96 5.65 14.96 10.86
N PRO A 97 6.35 15.60 9.90
CA PRO A 97 7.55 15.07 9.27
C PRO A 97 8.57 14.50 10.26
N VAL A 98 8.69 15.10 11.45
CA VAL A 98 9.57 14.60 12.52
C VAL A 98 9.09 13.24 13.02
N SER A 99 7.80 13.11 13.33
CA SER A 99 7.20 11.87 13.85
C SER A 99 7.25 10.72 12.84
N VAL A 100 7.08 11.00 11.54
CA VAL A 100 7.17 10.00 10.46
C VAL A 100 8.60 9.49 10.30
N GLN A 101 9.60 10.38 10.37
CA GLN A 101 11.00 9.99 10.31
C GLN A 101 11.39 9.09 11.48
N TYR A 102 10.93 9.38 12.70
CA TYR A 102 11.16 8.53 13.87
C TYR A 102 10.50 7.14 13.72
N TRP A 103 9.30 7.07 13.16
CA TRP A 103 8.62 5.78 12.94
C TRP A 103 9.29 4.92 11.87
N ILE A 104 9.69 5.51 10.73
CA ILE A 104 10.43 4.81 9.68
C ILE A 104 11.78 4.33 10.23
N ARG A 105 12.49 5.19 10.97
CA ARG A 105 13.76 4.85 11.60
C ARG A 105 13.62 3.69 12.60
N GLY A 106 12.59 3.73 13.45
CA GLY A 106 12.33 2.65 14.41
C GLY A 106 11.93 1.31 13.75
N LYS A 107 11.29 1.34 12.57
CA LYS A 107 11.05 0.12 11.77
C LYS A 107 12.31 -0.37 11.07
N MET A 108 13.16 0.52 10.56
CA MET A 108 14.42 0.16 9.91
C MET A 108 15.47 -0.35 10.90
N GLU A 109 15.47 0.12 12.14
CA GLU A 109 16.38 -0.36 13.20
C GLU A 109 16.03 -1.79 13.69
N ASN A 110 14.78 -2.23 13.53
CA ASN A 110 14.34 -3.60 13.85
C ASN A 110 14.34 -4.56 12.65
N ALA A 111 14.35 -4.02 11.43
CA ALA A 111 14.63 -4.83 10.25
C ALA A 111 16.14 -5.12 10.24
N ARG A 112 16.55 -6.36 10.54
CA ARG A 112 17.89 -6.84 10.18
C ARG A 112 17.97 -6.82 8.65
N VAL A 113 18.34 -5.67 8.10
CA VAL A 113 18.66 -5.51 6.69
C VAL A 113 19.91 -6.36 6.46
N PHE A 114 19.77 -7.49 5.78
CA PHE A 114 20.89 -8.13 5.12
C PHE A 114 21.32 -7.22 3.96
N ALA A 115 22.03 -6.14 4.29
CA ALA A 115 22.73 -5.32 3.33
C ALA A 115 24.10 -5.99 3.11
N THR A 116 24.21 -6.85 2.12
CA THR A 116 25.51 -7.11 1.50
C THR A 116 26.02 -5.79 0.91
N PRO A 117 27.27 -5.37 1.18
CA PRO A 117 27.81 -4.11 0.67
C PRO A 117 27.74 -4.04 -0.86
N ALA A 118 27.39 -2.86 -1.38
CA ALA A 118 27.30 -2.56 -2.81
C ALA A 118 28.62 -2.80 -3.58
N SER A 119 29.75 -3.02 -2.89
CA SER A 119 31.05 -3.33 -3.47
C SER A 119 31.15 -4.70 -4.16
N LEU A 120 30.11 -5.54 -4.10
CA LEU A 120 30.06 -6.83 -4.81
C LEU A 120 29.43 -6.77 -6.22
N TRP A 121 28.87 -5.62 -6.63
CA TRP A 121 28.11 -5.52 -7.89
C TRP A 121 28.82 -4.75 -9.00
N TYR A 122 30.03 -4.24 -8.77
CA TYR A 122 30.76 -3.46 -9.76
C TYR A 122 32.20 -3.98 -9.91
N SER A 123 32.43 -4.78 -10.95
CA SER A 123 33.76 -4.98 -11.52
C SER A 123 33.77 -4.31 -12.89
N PRO A 124 34.47 -3.17 -13.06
CA PRO A 124 34.64 -2.59 -14.38
C PRO A 124 35.58 -3.50 -15.20
N THR A 125 35.07 -4.00 -16.32
CA THR A 125 35.89 -4.53 -17.42
C THR A 125 36.31 -3.40 -18.34
#